data_AF-A0A3M7BTM6-F1
#
_entry.id   AF-A0A3M7BTM6-F1
#
_cell.length_a   1.000
_cell.length_b   1.000
_cell.length_c   1.000
_cell.angle_alpha   90.00
_cell.angle_beta   90.00
_cell.angle_gamma   90.00
#
_symmetry.space_group_name_H-M   'P 1'
#
loop_
_entity.id
_entity.type
_entity.pdbx_description
1 polymer ?
#
loop_
_entity_poly.entity_id
_entity_poly.type
_entity_poly.pdbx_seq_one_letter_code
_entity_poly.pdbx_strand_id
1 'polypeptide(L)'
;MSRTPIPRHLLRRQFLHPSRSRPHSWTAPAIARRCYATNPDEGKEDFKGQLYQSTNERVDRERAEQARFAQIREAQKAARGSPGWMVPFETLVLAVGIAGGWYLGSDRSGYQDTASTLPLSQTEPPQHNTSPANLQAAWTDFRAIVGEENISTQEDNLKQHSGSEWSSYPTLPGDKPFAVVMPGSTEEVSEVMKVCHRRRIPVTGYSGGTSLEGHFAATRGGICIDFSRMDKILNLHKEDLDVVVQPAVGWEFLNEELAEHNLFFPPDPGPGAMIGGMVGTGCSGTNAYRYGTMRDYVLSLTVVLADGTIVKTKQRPRKSSAGYDLTRTFIGSEGTLGLVTEATLKVIPLPQNTSVAVCTFPSVREAANCVFRVVGAGVPIAAIEILDDVQMSCINSVGSTSRTWAEQPTLFFKFAGTPSAVNEHISLVQSLAKQTGSRTFEFARTKEEASELWSARKEALWSVMARKRSPSDHVWTTDVAVPISLLPSIIESTKSDIAASGLMGSIVGHVGDGNFHAIILYNDAEHDVAEGVVHRMVKRAIEMEGTATGEHGVGLVKRDYLEHEVGREGVDLMRK
;
A
#
# COMPACT_ATOMS: atom_id res chain seq x y z
N MET A 1 58.47 -35.25 -8.66
CA MET A 1 58.71 -35.33 -7.21
C MET A 1 57.51 -34.68 -6.50
N SER A 2 56.98 -35.14 -5.36
CA SER A 2 57.19 -36.40 -4.65
C SER A 2 56.13 -36.62 -3.54
N ARG A 3 55.49 -37.80 -3.54
CA ARG A 3 54.93 -38.55 -2.40
C ARG A 3 53.87 -37.90 -1.47
N THR A 4 52.66 -38.47 -1.58
CA THR A 4 51.66 -38.74 -0.51
C THR A 4 52.28 -39.35 0.76
N PRO A 5 51.64 -39.31 1.96
CA PRO A 5 50.49 -40.20 2.22
C PRO A 5 49.41 -39.74 3.25
N ILE A 6 48.31 -40.51 3.23
CA ILE A 6 47.23 -40.66 4.24
C ILE A 6 47.52 -41.99 5.04
N PRO A 7 46.70 -42.59 5.94
CA PRO A 7 45.44 -42.21 6.63
C PRO A 7 45.35 -42.71 8.12
N ARG A 8 44.11 -42.87 8.67
CA ARG A 8 43.70 -43.82 9.75
C ARG A 8 44.10 -43.44 11.21
N HIS A 9 43.51 -43.92 12.32
CA HIS A 9 42.40 -44.86 12.73
C HIS A 9 42.10 -44.62 14.26
N LEU A 10 41.13 -45.17 15.05
CA LEU A 10 39.94 -46.07 14.97
C LEU A 10 39.08 -45.92 16.27
N LEU A 11 37.73 -45.94 16.18
CA LEU A 11 36.78 -46.46 17.22
C LEU A 11 36.68 -45.71 18.59
N ARG A 12 35.80 -45.98 19.59
CA ARG A 12 34.68 -46.95 19.81
C ARG A 12 33.74 -46.48 20.98
N ARG A 13 32.46 -46.94 21.01
CA ARG A 13 31.64 -47.52 22.16
C ARG A 13 31.70 -46.91 23.59
N GLN A 14 30.72 -47.05 24.51
CA GLN A 14 29.29 -47.44 24.58
C GLN A 14 28.78 -47.16 26.05
N PHE A 15 27.58 -47.61 26.44
CA PHE A 15 27.04 -47.69 27.83
C PHE A 15 26.63 -46.34 28.49
N LEU A 16 25.79 -46.30 29.55
CA LEU A 16 24.44 -46.87 29.77
C LEU A 16 23.82 -46.19 31.03
N HIS A 17 22.51 -46.33 31.24
CA HIS A 17 21.70 -45.93 32.42
C HIS A 17 22.24 -46.37 33.81
N PRO A 18 21.65 -45.92 34.96
CA PRO A 18 21.00 -44.64 35.31
C PRO A 18 21.30 -44.18 36.79
N SER A 19 20.60 -43.12 37.28
CA SER A 19 19.80 -43.10 38.54
C SER A 19 19.92 -41.88 39.48
N ARG A 20 18.75 -41.49 40.04
CA ARG A 20 18.44 -40.96 41.40
C ARG A 20 19.46 -40.00 42.08
N SER A 21 19.02 -38.81 42.51
CA SER A 21 18.22 -38.68 43.74
C SER A 21 17.07 -37.62 43.67
N ARG A 22 16.30 -37.51 44.76
CA ARG A 22 15.06 -36.71 44.97
C ARG A 22 15.24 -35.82 46.24
N PRO A 23 14.21 -35.09 46.74
CA PRO A 23 13.44 -33.99 46.13
C PRO A 23 13.36 -32.75 47.08
N HIS A 24 12.63 -31.70 46.69
CA HIS A 24 12.03 -30.77 47.66
C HIS A 24 10.60 -31.18 48.06
N SER A 25 10.18 -30.75 49.25
CA SER A 25 9.01 -31.23 49.98
C SER A 25 7.77 -30.37 49.80
N TRP A 26 6.61 -31.01 49.67
CA TRP A 26 5.30 -30.44 50.01
C TRP A 26 4.56 -31.41 50.93
N THR A 27 3.91 -30.87 51.97
CA THR A 27 3.30 -31.63 53.06
C THR A 27 1.78 -31.77 52.90
N ALA A 28 1.23 -32.88 53.38
CA ALA A 28 -0.22 -33.13 53.44
C ALA A 28 -0.70 -33.14 54.90
N PRO A 29 -1.97 -32.75 55.19
CA PRO A 29 -2.50 -32.73 56.56
C PRO A 29 -2.68 -34.13 57.16
N ALA A 30 -2.49 -34.26 58.47
CA ALA A 30 -2.63 -35.53 59.19
C ALA A 30 -4.09 -35.82 59.60
N ILE A 31 -4.48 -37.11 59.55
CA ILE A 31 -5.79 -37.58 60.02
C ILE A 31 -5.75 -37.83 61.53
N ALA A 32 -6.63 -37.17 62.28
CA ALA A 32 -6.73 -37.35 63.73
C ALA A 32 -7.47 -38.66 64.09
N ARG A 33 -6.79 -39.57 64.80
CA ARG A 33 -7.43 -40.72 65.47
C ARG A 33 -8.09 -40.24 66.77
N ARG A 34 -9.36 -40.58 66.99
CA ARG A 34 -9.99 -40.49 68.33
C ARG A 34 -9.73 -41.78 69.10
N CYS A 35 -9.15 -41.67 70.29
CA CYS A 35 -9.10 -42.76 71.25
C CYS A 35 -10.42 -42.81 72.03
N TYR A 36 -10.91 -44.02 72.32
CA TYR A 36 -11.96 -44.22 73.31
C TYR A 36 -11.30 -44.48 74.67
N ALA A 37 -11.69 -43.73 75.69
CA ALA A 37 -11.30 -43.99 77.07
C ALA A 37 -12.35 -44.87 77.74
N THR A 38 -11.96 -46.07 78.15
CA THR A 38 -12.76 -46.94 79.02
C THR A 38 -12.40 -46.67 80.47
N ASN A 39 -13.39 -46.41 81.33
CA ASN A 39 -13.26 -46.52 82.78
C ASN A 39 -14.30 -47.54 83.30
N PRO A 40 -13.98 -48.35 84.31
CA PRO A 40 -14.85 -49.41 84.83
C PRO A 40 -15.81 -48.92 85.93
N ASP A 41 -16.66 -49.85 86.35
CA ASP A 41 -17.52 -49.84 87.56
C ASP A 41 -18.60 -48.75 87.69
N GLU A 42 -19.82 -49.11 87.27
CA GLU A 42 -21.04 -48.85 88.05
C GLU A 42 -22.21 -49.78 87.65
N GLY A 43 -23.17 -49.98 88.56
CA GLY A 43 -24.55 -50.45 88.29
C GLY A 43 -24.80 -51.74 87.49
N LYS A 44 -25.11 -52.85 88.16
CA LYS A 44 -25.85 -53.97 87.54
C LYS A 44 -27.35 -53.69 87.51
N GLU A 45 -27.87 -53.26 86.36
CA GLU A 45 -29.31 -53.27 86.06
C GLU A 45 -29.67 -54.29 84.97
N ASP A 46 -30.95 -54.69 84.90
CA ASP A 46 -31.41 -55.72 83.97
C ASP A 46 -31.49 -55.20 82.52
N PHE A 47 -30.52 -55.65 81.72
CA PHE A 47 -30.40 -55.45 80.27
C PHE A 47 -31.71 -55.68 79.50
N LYS A 48 -32.61 -56.55 79.99
CA LYS A 48 -33.88 -56.86 79.33
C LYS A 48 -34.92 -55.75 79.49
N GLY A 49 -34.90 -54.97 80.56
CA GLY A 49 -35.86 -53.89 80.81
C GLY A 49 -35.62 -52.67 79.92
N GLN A 50 -34.38 -52.17 79.92
CA GLN A 50 -33.98 -50.96 79.19
C GLN A 50 -34.20 -51.08 77.67
N LEU A 51 -34.06 -52.29 77.10
CA LEU A 51 -34.25 -52.54 75.67
C LEU A 51 -35.71 -52.30 75.21
N TYR A 52 -36.71 -52.69 76.01
CA TYR A 52 -38.12 -52.52 75.65
C TYR A 52 -38.61 -51.07 75.80
N GLN A 53 -38.16 -50.33 76.83
CA GLN A 53 -38.44 -48.90 76.93
C GLN A 53 -37.81 -48.12 75.77
N SER A 54 -36.52 -48.37 75.49
CA SER A 54 -35.81 -47.76 74.35
C SER A 54 -36.52 -48.01 73.01
N THR A 55 -37.03 -49.22 72.78
CA THR A 55 -37.72 -49.57 71.52
C THR A 55 -39.05 -48.83 71.38
N ASN A 56 -39.88 -48.79 72.43
CA ASN A 56 -41.17 -48.08 72.38
C ASN A 56 -40.98 -46.57 72.23
N GLU A 57 -40.06 -45.97 73.00
CA GLU A 57 -39.73 -44.55 72.87
C GLU A 57 -39.21 -44.17 71.49
N ARG A 58 -38.53 -45.09 70.78
CA ARG A 58 -38.07 -44.85 69.41
C ARG A 58 -39.23 -44.93 68.42
N VAL A 59 -40.10 -45.93 68.56
CA VAL A 59 -41.29 -46.11 67.69
C VAL A 59 -42.25 -44.93 67.81
N ASP A 60 -42.51 -44.41 69.01
CA ASP A 60 -43.41 -43.26 69.18
C ASP A 60 -42.77 -41.94 68.73
N ARG A 61 -41.43 -41.84 68.78
CA ARG A 61 -40.67 -40.71 68.19
C ARG A 61 -40.68 -40.76 66.66
N GLU A 62 -40.48 -41.93 66.07
CA GLU A 62 -40.62 -42.17 64.62
C GLU A 62 -42.06 -41.88 64.15
N ARG A 63 -43.10 -42.26 64.92
CA ARG A 63 -44.50 -41.89 64.65
C ARG A 63 -44.75 -40.39 64.76
N ALA A 64 -44.21 -39.72 65.78
CA ALA A 64 -44.35 -38.28 65.95
C ALA A 64 -43.67 -37.51 64.81
N GLU A 65 -42.49 -37.95 64.35
CA GLU A 65 -41.86 -37.40 63.15
C GLU A 65 -42.68 -37.69 61.89
N GLN A 66 -43.17 -38.91 61.68
CA GLN A 66 -44.04 -39.23 60.53
C GLN A 66 -45.32 -38.39 60.52
N ALA A 67 -45.96 -38.17 61.67
CA ALA A 67 -47.12 -37.29 61.80
C ALA A 67 -46.76 -35.83 61.50
N ARG A 68 -45.62 -35.34 61.99
CA ARG A 68 -45.11 -33.98 61.71
C ARG A 68 -44.78 -33.80 60.22
N PHE A 69 -44.12 -34.78 59.59
CA PHE A 69 -43.85 -34.78 58.15
C PHE A 69 -45.15 -34.87 57.33
N ALA A 70 -46.14 -35.64 57.77
CA ALA A 70 -47.46 -35.68 57.14
C ALA A 70 -48.18 -34.32 57.22
N GLN A 71 -48.17 -33.65 58.38
CA GLN A 71 -48.72 -32.31 58.55
C GLN A 71 -47.99 -31.26 57.70
N ILE A 72 -46.65 -31.30 57.64
CA ILE A 72 -45.86 -30.43 56.75
C ILE A 72 -46.21 -30.69 55.28
N ARG A 73 -46.41 -31.96 54.88
CA ARG A 73 -46.72 -32.35 53.50
C ARG A 73 -48.15 -31.97 53.09
N GLU A 74 -49.12 -32.07 53.99
CA GLU A 74 -50.49 -31.57 53.80
C GLU A 74 -50.52 -30.02 53.78
N ALA A 75 -49.77 -29.34 54.65
CA ALA A 75 -49.63 -27.89 54.61
C ALA A 75 -48.99 -27.39 53.30
N GLN A 76 -47.96 -28.08 52.80
CA GLN A 76 -47.37 -27.80 51.48
C GLN A 76 -48.32 -28.09 50.31
N LYS A 77 -49.22 -29.07 50.46
CA LYS A 77 -50.32 -29.35 49.52
C LYS A 77 -51.34 -28.21 49.52
N ALA A 78 -51.77 -27.75 50.69
CA ALA A 78 -52.74 -26.66 50.85
C ALA A 78 -52.19 -25.31 50.38
N ALA A 79 -50.88 -25.06 50.59
CA ALA A 79 -50.19 -23.88 50.06
C ALA A 79 -50.00 -23.92 48.54
N ARG A 80 -49.95 -25.12 47.93
CA ARG A 80 -49.97 -25.29 46.47
C ARG A 80 -51.40 -25.28 45.94
N GLY A 81 -51.92 -24.07 45.73
CA GLY A 81 -53.12 -23.84 44.91
C GLY A 81 -53.02 -24.50 43.53
N SER A 82 -54.18 -24.82 42.94
CA SER A 82 -54.32 -25.62 41.71
C SER A 82 -53.31 -25.26 40.61
N PRO A 83 -52.55 -26.23 40.05
CA PRO A 83 -51.56 -25.98 39.00
C PRO A 83 -52.18 -25.79 37.60
N GLY A 84 -53.40 -25.24 37.50
CA GLY A 84 -54.18 -25.16 36.26
C GLY A 84 -53.90 -23.95 35.35
N TRP A 85 -53.19 -22.92 35.82
CA TRP A 85 -53.00 -21.65 35.08
C TRP A 85 -51.54 -21.20 34.95
N MET A 86 -50.73 -21.24 36.02
CA MET A 86 -49.38 -20.66 35.99
C MET A 86 -48.39 -21.47 35.15
N VAL A 87 -48.45 -22.81 35.23
CA VAL A 87 -47.55 -23.71 34.47
C VAL A 87 -47.57 -23.46 32.96
N PRO A 88 -48.73 -23.38 32.26
CA PRO A 88 -48.74 -23.06 30.84
C PRO A 88 -48.31 -21.62 30.52
N PHE A 89 -48.48 -20.65 31.43
CA PHE A 89 -48.00 -19.29 31.19
C PHE A 89 -46.46 -19.21 31.30
N GLU A 90 -45.87 -19.81 32.33
CA GLU A 90 -44.42 -19.85 32.51
C GLU A 90 -43.73 -20.63 31.38
N THR A 91 -44.27 -21.78 30.96
CA THR A 91 -43.70 -22.53 29.83
C THR A 91 -43.95 -21.84 28.50
N LEU A 92 -45.06 -21.12 28.31
CA LEU A 92 -45.27 -20.28 27.12
C LEU A 92 -44.29 -19.11 27.07
N VAL A 93 -44.06 -18.40 28.18
CA VAL A 93 -43.08 -17.31 28.24
C VAL A 93 -41.66 -17.84 28.00
N LEU A 94 -41.31 -19.00 28.56
CA LEU A 94 -40.01 -19.63 28.29
C LEU A 94 -39.89 -20.10 26.83
N ALA A 95 -40.93 -20.69 26.25
CA ALA A 95 -40.94 -21.14 24.86
C ALA A 95 -40.92 -19.97 23.87
N VAL A 96 -41.63 -18.87 24.14
CA VAL A 96 -41.57 -17.63 23.35
C VAL A 96 -40.22 -16.92 23.53
N GLY A 97 -39.63 -16.97 24.73
CA GLY A 97 -38.27 -16.47 24.97
C GLY A 97 -37.21 -17.28 24.22
N ILE A 98 -37.33 -18.61 24.19
CA ILE A 98 -36.44 -19.50 23.44
C ILE A 98 -36.66 -19.36 21.93
N ALA A 99 -37.91 -19.35 21.46
CA ALA A 99 -38.23 -19.19 20.04
C ALA A 99 -37.88 -17.79 19.52
N GLY A 100 -38.10 -16.74 20.31
CA GLY A 100 -37.70 -15.37 20.01
C GLY A 100 -36.18 -15.18 20.08
N GLY A 101 -35.50 -15.77 21.06
CA GLY A 101 -34.04 -15.77 21.15
C GLY A 101 -33.37 -16.59 20.05
N TRP A 102 -34.00 -17.70 19.62
CA TRP A 102 -33.59 -18.48 18.46
C TRP A 102 -33.83 -17.70 17.17
N TYR A 103 -35.01 -17.12 16.97
CA TYR A 103 -35.35 -16.29 15.80
C TYR A 103 -34.38 -15.10 15.69
N LEU A 104 -34.22 -14.30 16.74
CA LEU A 104 -33.27 -13.18 16.78
C LEU A 104 -31.80 -13.63 16.74
N GLY A 105 -31.52 -14.92 16.94
CA GLY A 105 -30.20 -15.54 16.78
C GLY A 105 -29.95 -16.06 15.36
N SER A 106 -30.96 -16.60 14.68
CA SER A 106 -30.90 -17.12 13.31
C SER A 106 -31.07 -16.02 12.27
N ASP A 107 -31.92 -15.01 12.53
CA ASP A 107 -31.98 -13.76 11.76
C ASP A 107 -30.66 -12.95 11.92
N ARG A 108 -29.84 -13.32 12.92
CA ARG A 108 -28.46 -12.87 13.11
C ARG A 108 -27.38 -13.79 12.53
N SER A 109 -27.71 -14.92 11.91
CA SER A 109 -26.83 -15.48 10.87
C SER A 109 -27.00 -14.64 9.60
N GLY A 110 -26.53 -13.39 9.67
CA GLY A 110 -26.64 -12.41 8.62
C GLY A 110 -26.08 -12.99 7.33
N TYR A 111 -26.79 -12.76 6.22
CA TYR A 111 -26.47 -13.27 4.89
C TYR A 111 -24.98 -13.06 4.57
N GLN A 112 -24.19 -14.13 4.66
CA GLN A 112 -22.80 -14.11 4.24
C GLN A 112 -22.80 -14.23 2.73
N ASP A 113 -22.64 -13.08 2.08
CA ASP A 113 -22.49 -13.00 0.64
C ASP A 113 -21.34 -13.92 0.18
N THR A 114 -21.69 -14.94 -0.59
CA THR A 114 -20.75 -15.93 -1.12
C THR A 114 -20.05 -15.47 -2.40
N ALA A 115 -20.34 -14.27 -2.92
CA ALA A 115 -19.66 -13.74 -4.08
C ALA A 115 -18.17 -13.44 -3.77
N SER A 116 -17.28 -13.82 -4.69
CA SER A 116 -15.84 -13.53 -4.60
C SER A 116 -15.47 -12.11 -5.03
N THR A 117 -16.47 -11.28 -5.35
CA THR A 117 -16.36 -9.86 -5.75
C THR A 117 -17.45 -9.06 -5.01
N LEU A 118 -17.39 -7.73 -5.04
CA LEU A 118 -18.39 -6.83 -4.47
C LEU A 118 -18.89 -5.82 -5.52
N PRO A 119 -20.06 -6.08 -6.15
CA PRO A 119 -20.70 -5.14 -7.06
C PRO A 119 -20.95 -3.78 -6.39
N LEU A 120 -20.72 -2.67 -7.10
CA LEU A 120 -20.97 -1.32 -6.58
C LEU A 120 -22.40 -1.11 -6.04
N SER A 121 -23.40 -1.77 -6.64
CA SER A 121 -24.79 -1.74 -6.19
C SER A 121 -25.06 -2.51 -4.88
N GLN A 122 -24.05 -3.21 -4.36
CA GLN A 122 -24.08 -3.95 -3.09
C GLN A 122 -23.09 -3.39 -2.06
N THR A 123 -22.26 -2.38 -2.41
CA THR A 123 -21.40 -1.71 -1.43
C THR A 123 -22.21 -0.86 -0.46
N GLU A 124 -21.92 -0.94 0.84
CA GLU A 124 -22.39 0.04 1.82
C GLU A 124 -21.44 1.25 1.86
N PRO A 125 -21.89 2.49 1.58
CA PRO A 125 -21.01 3.66 1.62
C PRO A 125 -20.46 3.93 3.03
N PRO A 126 -19.16 4.26 3.19
CA PRO A 126 -18.53 4.45 4.49
C PRO A 126 -19.11 5.66 5.24
N GLN A 127 -19.65 5.40 6.43
CA GLN A 127 -20.26 6.42 7.30
C GLN A 127 -19.20 7.20 8.11
N HIS A 128 -18.57 8.19 7.49
CA HIS A 128 -17.61 9.07 8.16
C HIS A 128 -18.27 9.98 9.23
N ASN A 129 -17.51 10.33 10.27
CA ASN A 129 -17.92 11.31 11.30
C ASN A 129 -16.90 12.45 11.41
N THR A 130 -17.02 13.42 10.50
CA THR A 130 -16.24 14.66 10.48
C THR A 130 -16.93 15.81 11.23
N SER A 131 -17.79 15.51 12.22
CA SER A 131 -18.38 16.55 13.05
C SER A 131 -17.32 17.29 13.88
N PRO A 132 -17.41 18.63 14.05
CA PRO A 132 -16.38 19.40 14.77
C PRO A 132 -16.11 18.88 16.19
N ALA A 133 -17.13 18.41 16.90
CA ALA A 133 -16.99 17.83 18.23
C ALA A 133 -16.17 16.52 18.23
N ASN A 134 -16.33 15.67 17.22
CA ASN A 134 -15.55 14.43 17.10
C ASN A 134 -14.10 14.70 16.68
N LEU A 135 -13.88 15.64 15.76
CA LEU A 135 -12.56 16.07 15.32
C LEU A 135 -11.77 16.76 16.45
N GLN A 136 -12.40 17.66 17.21
CA GLN A 136 -11.75 18.31 18.37
C GLN A 136 -11.44 17.32 19.51
N ALA A 137 -12.26 16.30 19.70
CA ALA A 137 -11.97 15.22 20.63
C ALA A 137 -10.79 14.34 20.12
N ALA A 138 -10.77 14.03 18.82
CA ALA A 138 -9.68 13.29 18.19
C ALA A 138 -8.34 14.04 18.27
N TRP A 139 -8.34 15.37 18.07
CA TRP A 139 -7.15 16.22 18.26
C TRP A 139 -6.51 16.06 19.64
N THR A 140 -7.34 15.90 20.67
CA THR A 140 -6.86 15.67 22.05
C THR A 140 -6.21 14.29 22.19
N ASP A 141 -6.75 13.26 21.54
CA ASP A 141 -6.14 11.93 21.47
C ASP A 141 -4.81 11.97 20.68
N PHE A 142 -4.80 12.60 19.50
CA PHE A 142 -3.61 12.73 18.65
C PHE A 142 -2.46 13.43 19.38
N ARG A 143 -2.75 14.53 20.10
CA ARG A 143 -1.75 15.26 20.87
C ARG A 143 -1.09 14.40 21.95
N ALA A 144 -1.84 13.47 22.55
CA ALA A 144 -1.30 12.53 23.52
C ALA A 144 -0.45 11.41 22.89
N ILE A 145 -0.51 11.22 21.57
CA ILE A 145 0.26 10.23 20.80
C ILE A 145 1.53 10.88 20.20
N VAL A 146 1.39 11.98 19.47
CA VAL A 146 2.50 12.58 18.68
C VAL A 146 3.10 13.85 19.30
N GLY A 147 2.48 14.46 20.32
CA GLY A 147 2.83 15.81 20.80
C GLY A 147 1.93 16.91 20.22
N GLU A 148 2.01 18.13 20.74
CA GLU A 148 1.21 19.27 20.24
C GLU A 148 1.92 19.96 19.06
N GLU A 149 3.24 20.02 19.12
CA GLU A 149 4.15 20.55 18.12
C GLU A 149 4.15 19.75 16.80
N ASN A 150 3.68 18.50 16.83
CA ASN A 150 3.59 17.60 15.68
C ASN A 150 2.16 17.50 15.12
N ILE A 151 1.31 18.50 15.37
CA ILE A 151 -0.03 18.64 14.77
C ILE A 151 -0.20 20.07 14.25
N SER A 152 -0.54 20.22 12.97
CA SER A 152 -0.81 21.51 12.34
C SER A 152 -2.29 21.69 12.01
N THR A 153 -2.84 22.83 12.42
CA THR A 153 -4.17 23.34 12.01
C THR A 153 -4.05 24.71 11.33
N GLN A 154 -2.84 25.09 10.88
CA GLN A 154 -2.56 26.37 10.24
C GLN A 154 -3.03 26.38 8.78
N GLU A 155 -3.68 27.47 8.36
CA GLU A 155 -4.39 27.56 7.07
C GLU A 155 -3.53 27.19 5.86
N ASP A 156 -2.33 27.77 5.75
CA ASP A 156 -1.41 27.53 4.63
C ASP A 156 -0.90 26.09 4.58
N ASN A 157 -0.66 25.47 5.75
CA ASN A 157 -0.22 24.10 5.86
C ASN A 157 -1.36 23.13 5.49
N LEU A 158 -2.58 23.36 6.00
CA LEU A 158 -3.76 22.60 5.58
C LEU A 158 -3.99 22.71 4.06
N LYS A 159 -3.81 23.90 3.47
CA LYS A 159 -3.93 24.13 2.03
C LYS A 159 -2.87 23.35 1.23
N GLN A 160 -1.61 23.34 1.66
CA GLN A 160 -0.54 22.54 1.04
C GLN A 160 -0.84 21.03 1.07
N HIS A 161 -1.61 20.57 2.06
CA HIS A 161 -2.04 19.17 2.20
C HIS A 161 -3.48 18.92 1.71
N SER A 162 -4.06 19.83 0.93
CA SER A 162 -5.43 19.69 0.35
C SER A 162 -5.44 19.28 -1.13
N GLY A 163 -4.28 19.26 -1.79
CA GLY A 163 -4.15 19.04 -3.23
C GLY A 163 -2.86 19.67 -3.78
N SER A 164 -2.69 19.64 -5.10
CA SER A 164 -1.47 20.09 -5.77
C SER A 164 -1.81 20.98 -6.97
N GLU A 165 -1.05 22.06 -7.21
CA GLU A 165 -1.16 22.83 -8.45
C GLU A 165 -0.68 22.03 -9.69
N TRP A 166 0.03 20.92 -9.44
CA TRP A 166 0.44 19.91 -10.41
C TRP A 166 -0.67 18.90 -10.74
N SER A 167 -1.81 18.94 -10.02
CA SER A 167 -2.86 17.94 -10.14
C SER A 167 -3.87 18.28 -11.23
N SER A 168 -4.20 17.29 -12.07
CA SER A 168 -5.32 17.39 -13.02
C SER A 168 -6.69 17.37 -12.33
N TYR A 169 -6.74 16.97 -11.04
CA TYR A 169 -7.94 17.13 -10.21
C TYR A 169 -8.00 18.54 -9.59
N PRO A 170 -9.05 19.34 -9.85
CA PRO A 170 -9.19 20.67 -9.28
C PRO A 170 -9.51 20.60 -7.78
N THR A 171 -8.68 21.23 -6.95
CA THR A 171 -8.89 21.27 -5.48
C THR A 171 -10.14 22.09 -5.16
N LEU A 172 -11.21 21.44 -4.70
CA LEU A 172 -12.47 22.13 -4.39
C LEU A 172 -12.38 22.81 -3.01
N PRO A 173 -13.17 23.88 -2.74
CA PRO A 173 -13.14 24.58 -1.45
C PRO A 173 -13.47 23.76 -0.20
N GLY A 174 -13.95 22.52 -0.37
CA GLY A 174 -14.25 21.58 0.71
C GLY A 174 -13.21 20.45 0.90
N ASP A 175 -12.24 20.30 0.00
CA ASP A 175 -11.32 19.14 -0.05
C ASP A 175 -10.13 19.27 0.91
N LYS A 176 -10.41 19.70 2.15
CA LYS A 176 -9.43 20.19 3.12
C LYS A 176 -9.45 19.35 4.41
N PRO A 177 -8.29 18.90 4.93
CA PRO A 177 -8.22 18.24 6.23
C PRO A 177 -8.49 19.22 7.38
N PHE A 178 -8.96 18.70 8.51
CA PHE A 178 -9.10 19.46 9.76
C PHE A 178 -7.74 19.69 10.45
N ALA A 179 -6.83 18.71 10.34
CA ALA A 179 -5.48 18.78 10.87
C ALA A 179 -4.51 17.96 9.99
N VAL A 180 -3.26 18.39 9.91
CA VAL A 180 -2.13 17.54 9.54
C VAL A 180 -1.52 16.98 10.82
N VAL A 181 -1.39 15.66 10.90
CA VAL A 181 -0.78 14.94 12.03
C VAL A 181 0.52 14.34 11.53
N MET A 182 1.63 14.64 12.21
CA MET A 182 2.98 14.22 11.80
C MET A 182 3.51 13.17 12.79
N PRO A 183 3.26 11.86 12.61
CA PRO A 183 3.84 10.81 13.45
C PRO A 183 5.30 10.52 13.08
N GLY A 184 6.12 10.13 14.06
CA GLY A 184 7.56 9.85 13.90
C GLY A 184 7.93 8.36 13.92
N SER A 185 6.95 7.47 14.10
CA SER A 185 7.13 6.03 14.25
C SER A 185 5.94 5.24 13.71
N THR A 186 6.16 3.97 13.35
CA THR A 186 5.09 3.04 12.92
C THR A 186 4.03 2.88 14.02
N GLU A 187 4.47 2.92 15.28
CA GLU A 187 3.66 2.81 16.48
C GLU A 187 2.73 4.03 16.63
N GLU A 188 3.26 5.25 16.49
CA GLU A 188 2.47 6.50 16.44
C GLU A 188 1.42 6.47 15.33
N VAL A 189 1.81 6.07 14.10
CA VAL A 189 0.85 5.89 12.98
C VAL A 189 -0.25 4.89 13.37
N SER A 190 0.11 3.78 14.02
CA SER A 190 -0.87 2.76 14.45
C SER A 190 -1.86 3.30 15.50
N GLU A 191 -1.42 4.10 16.46
CA GLU A 191 -2.31 4.67 17.48
C GLU A 191 -3.20 5.79 16.92
N VAL A 192 -2.67 6.63 16.02
CA VAL A 192 -3.48 7.61 15.27
C VAL A 192 -4.56 6.91 14.45
N MET A 193 -4.21 5.84 13.73
CA MET A 193 -5.18 5.06 12.96
C MET A 193 -6.23 4.37 13.85
N LYS A 194 -5.85 3.85 15.03
CA LYS A 194 -6.82 3.32 16.02
C LYS A 194 -7.80 4.38 16.52
N VAL A 195 -7.35 5.63 16.70
CA VAL A 195 -8.24 6.76 17.02
C VAL A 195 -9.19 7.03 15.84
N CYS A 196 -8.66 7.18 14.62
CA CYS A 196 -9.46 7.45 13.44
C CYS A 196 -10.49 6.36 13.16
N HIS A 197 -10.13 5.08 13.30
CA HIS A 197 -11.01 3.94 13.12
C HIS A 197 -12.21 3.98 14.08
N ARG A 198 -11.95 4.04 15.40
CA ARG A 198 -13.00 4.12 16.44
C ARG A 198 -13.93 5.32 16.24
N ARG A 199 -13.37 6.44 15.77
CA ARG A 199 -14.09 7.71 15.55
C ARG A 199 -14.69 7.85 14.15
N ARG A 200 -14.48 6.90 13.24
CA ARG A 200 -14.83 6.95 11.80
C ARG A 200 -14.35 8.22 11.08
N ILE A 201 -13.13 8.67 11.38
CA ILE A 201 -12.51 9.83 10.75
C ILE A 201 -11.77 9.35 9.48
N PRO A 202 -12.01 9.95 8.30
CA PRO A 202 -11.24 9.65 7.10
C PRO A 202 -9.82 10.17 7.22
N VAL A 203 -8.88 9.47 6.57
CA VAL A 203 -7.44 9.76 6.63
C VAL A 203 -6.88 9.79 5.22
N THR A 204 -6.12 10.83 4.91
CA THR A 204 -5.30 10.95 3.70
C THR A 204 -3.83 10.77 4.07
N GLY A 205 -3.06 9.99 3.32
CA GLY A 205 -1.60 9.88 3.51
C GLY A 205 -0.85 10.90 2.66
N TYR A 206 0.17 11.54 3.23
CA TYR A 206 1.02 12.53 2.56
C TYR A 206 2.50 12.27 2.80
N SER A 207 3.31 12.59 1.80
CA SER A 207 4.75 12.29 1.74
C SER A 207 5.43 13.38 0.89
N GLY A 208 5.82 13.09 -0.37
CA GLY A 208 6.43 14.12 -1.24
C GLY A 208 5.48 15.20 -1.80
N GLY A 209 4.15 15.01 -1.76
CA GLY A 209 3.17 15.98 -2.30
C GLY A 209 3.10 16.12 -3.83
N THR A 210 3.90 15.34 -4.58
CA THR A 210 4.14 15.48 -6.02
C THR A 210 3.13 14.78 -6.95
N SER A 211 2.08 14.15 -6.42
CA SER A 211 1.19 13.29 -7.24
C SER A 211 0.18 14.08 -8.10
N LEU A 212 -0.08 13.61 -9.33
CA LEU A 212 -0.77 14.40 -10.37
C LEU A 212 -2.27 14.09 -10.55
N GLU A 213 -2.79 12.97 -10.01
CA GLU A 213 -4.17 12.51 -10.28
C GLU A 213 -5.12 12.70 -9.07
N GLY A 214 -4.79 13.62 -8.16
CA GLY A 214 -5.64 13.99 -7.01
C GLY A 214 -5.56 13.10 -5.77
N HIS A 215 -4.59 12.16 -5.69
CA HIS A 215 -4.51 11.13 -4.63
C HIS A 215 -4.59 11.66 -3.19
N PHE A 216 -4.05 12.86 -2.92
CA PHE A 216 -4.04 13.46 -1.58
C PHE A 216 -5.05 14.62 -1.40
N ALA A 217 -6.00 14.79 -2.32
CA ALA A 217 -7.09 15.75 -2.12
C ALA A 217 -8.06 15.23 -1.05
N ALA A 218 -8.28 16.01 0.01
CA ALA A 218 -9.03 15.56 1.19
C ALA A 218 -10.55 15.66 0.99
N THR A 219 -11.08 15.03 -0.07
CA THR A 219 -12.48 15.06 -0.53
C THR A 219 -13.52 14.52 0.46
N ARG A 220 -13.11 14.08 1.66
CA ARG A 220 -13.96 13.63 2.76
C ARG A 220 -13.69 14.41 4.07
N GLY A 221 -12.85 15.45 4.03
CA GLY A 221 -12.28 16.09 5.21
C GLY A 221 -11.43 15.12 6.02
N GLY A 222 -11.59 15.14 7.35
CA GLY A 222 -10.87 14.24 8.25
C GLY A 222 -9.48 14.76 8.59
N ILE A 223 -8.45 13.92 8.55
CA ILE A 223 -7.05 14.35 8.77
C ILE A 223 -6.13 13.95 7.62
N CYS A 224 -5.03 14.68 7.50
CA CYS A 224 -3.86 14.25 6.76
C CYS A 224 -2.84 13.64 7.73
N ILE A 225 -2.25 12.50 7.38
CA ILE A 225 -1.05 11.97 8.03
C ILE A 225 0.14 12.29 7.14
N ASP A 226 0.99 13.19 7.60
CA ASP A 226 2.23 13.58 6.93
C ASP A 226 3.41 12.76 7.50
N PHE A 227 4.14 12.08 6.63
CA PHE A 227 5.28 11.25 6.98
C PHE A 227 6.60 12.03 7.19
N SER A 228 6.62 13.36 7.14
CA SER A 228 7.84 14.19 7.23
C SER A 228 8.78 13.90 8.42
N ARG A 229 8.30 13.34 9.54
CA ARG A 229 9.12 12.90 10.69
C ARG A 229 9.69 11.47 10.58
N MET A 230 9.39 10.78 9.47
CA MET A 230 9.79 9.42 9.14
C MET A 230 10.68 9.42 7.89
N ASP A 231 11.85 10.03 8.02
CA ASP A 231 12.77 10.48 6.97
C ASP A 231 14.07 9.66 6.87
N LYS A 232 14.20 8.57 7.63
CA LYS A 232 15.50 7.89 7.83
C LYS A 232 15.73 6.69 6.92
N ILE A 233 16.98 6.54 6.48
CA ILE A 233 17.56 5.24 6.13
C ILE A 233 17.82 4.50 7.45
N LEU A 234 17.17 3.36 7.65
CA LEU A 234 17.25 2.57 8.89
C LEU A 234 18.42 1.58 8.85
N ASN A 235 18.59 0.88 7.72
CA ASN A 235 19.65 -0.10 7.51
C ASN A 235 20.07 -0.12 6.05
N LEU A 236 21.36 -0.26 5.78
CA LEU A 236 21.90 -0.52 4.43
C LEU A 236 22.72 -1.81 4.43
N HIS A 237 22.25 -2.82 3.72
CA HIS A 237 22.86 -4.15 3.59
C HIS A 237 23.62 -4.23 2.26
N LYS A 238 24.81 -3.63 2.24
CA LYS A 238 25.64 -3.42 1.02
C LYS A 238 25.98 -4.73 0.32
N GLU A 239 26.25 -5.77 1.10
CA GLU A 239 26.64 -7.10 0.64
C GLU A 239 25.46 -7.92 0.06
N ASP A 240 24.24 -7.70 0.58
CA ASP A 240 23.00 -8.33 0.09
C ASP A 240 22.33 -7.50 -1.03
N LEU A 241 22.81 -6.27 -1.23
CA LEU A 241 22.26 -5.27 -2.15
C LEU A 241 20.81 -4.87 -1.82
N ASP A 242 20.50 -4.61 -0.56
CA ASP A 242 19.21 -4.03 -0.15
C ASP A 242 19.34 -2.96 0.95
N VAL A 243 18.32 -2.12 1.07
CA VAL A 243 18.24 -0.99 2.00
C VAL A 243 16.85 -0.95 2.65
N VAL A 244 16.76 -0.55 3.91
CA VAL A 244 15.52 -0.37 4.66
C VAL A 244 15.35 1.11 4.98
N VAL A 245 14.22 1.68 4.58
CA VAL A 245 13.97 3.14 4.61
C VAL A 245 12.57 3.46 5.14
N GLN A 246 12.42 4.65 5.71
CA GLN A 246 11.14 5.23 6.10
C GLN A 246 10.48 6.01 4.93
N PRO A 247 9.14 6.22 4.95
CA PRO A 247 8.39 6.77 3.82
C PRO A 247 8.77 8.17 3.32
N ALA A 248 9.31 9.08 4.15
CA ALA A 248 9.71 10.42 3.73
C ALA A 248 11.17 10.54 3.26
N VAL A 249 11.88 9.42 3.09
CA VAL A 249 13.16 9.41 2.36
C VAL A 249 12.89 9.82 0.90
N GLY A 250 13.52 10.91 0.44
CA GLY A 250 13.54 11.31 -0.97
C GLY A 250 14.45 10.39 -1.80
N TRP A 251 14.08 10.10 -3.05
CA TRP A 251 14.84 9.14 -3.87
C TRP A 251 16.19 9.69 -4.33
N GLU A 252 16.32 11.02 -4.46
CA GLU A 252 17.57 11.71 -4.79
C GLU A 252 18.57 11.56 -3.64
N PHE A 253 18.18 11.92 -2.41
CA PHE A 253 18.99 11.77 -1.20
C PHE A 253 19.39 10.31 -0.97
N LEU A 254 18.47 9.36 -1.16
CA LEU A 254 18.80 7.93 -1.09
C LEU A 254 19.88 7.54 -2.10
N ASN A 255 19.88 8.12 -3.29
CA ASN A 255 20.91 7.87 -4.30
C ASN A 255 22.25 8.57 -4.01
N GLU A 256 22.24 9.72 -3.35
CA GLU A 256 23.46 10.38 -2.86
C GLU A 256 24.17 9.51 -1.80
N GLU A 257 23.44 9.03 -0.78
CA GLU A 257 23.94 8.13 0.26
C GLU A 257 24.41 6.76 -0.30
N LEU A 258 23.71 6.21 -1.30
CA LEU A 258 24.10 4.95 -1.94
C LEU A 258 25.34 5.09 -2.84
N ALA A 259 25.56 6.27 -3.43
CA ALA A 259 26.69 6.52 -4.33
C ALA A 259 28.05 6.40 -3.63
N GLU A 260 28.14 6.76 -2.34
CA GLU A 260 29.34 6.55 -1.50
C GLU A 260 29.80 5.08 -1.45
N HIS A 261 28.91 4.15 -1.80
CA HIS A 261 29.15 2.71 -1.72
C HIS A 261 29.11 2.04 -3.10
N ASN A 262 29.16 2.84 -4.18
CA ASN A 262 29.01 2.41 -5.57
C ASN A 262 27.68 1.67 -5.82
N LEU A 263 26.61 2.05 -5.11
CA LEU A 263 25.26 1.52 -5.26
C LEU A 263 24.32 2.61 -5.78
N PHE A 264 23.15 2.22 -6.30
CA PHE A 264 22.04 3.11 -6.54
C PHE A 264 20.68 2.39 -6.51
N PHE A 265 19.64 3.18 -6.30
CA PHE A 265 18.23 2.87 -6.39
C PHE A 265 17.70 3.38 -7.75
N PRO A 266 17.36 2.49 -8.72
CA PRO A 266 17.08 2.91 -10.10
C PRO A 266 15.81 3.72 -10.39
N PRO A 267 14.64 3.52 -9.73
CA PRO A 267 13.45 4.31 -10.00
C PRO A 267 13.69 5.82 -9.79
N ASP A 268 13.48 6.60 -10.84
CA ASP A 268 13.83 8.03 -10.93
C ASP A 268 12.65 8.90 -11.44
N PRO A 269 11.53 8.96 -10.69
CA PRO A 269 10.39 9.81 -11.02
C PRO A 269 10.72 11.30 -10.89
N GLY A 270 9.71 12.16 -11.08
CA GLY A 270 9.83 13.62 -10.87
C GLY A 270 10.49 14.00 -9.52
N PRO A 271 11.31 15.07 -9.47
CA PRO A 271 11.99 15.48 -8.25
C PRO A 271 11.06 15.78 -7.07
N GLY A 272 11.54 15.56 -5.84
CA GLY A 272 10.77 15.70 -4.61
C GLY A 272 9.86 14.52 -4.29
N ALA A 273 9.82 13.48 -5.13
CA ALA A 273 9.13 12.24 -4.81
C ALA A 273 9.85 11.48 -3.67
N MET A 274 9.06 10.93 -2.75
CA MET A 274 9.54 10.22 -1.57
C MET A 274 9.01 8.78 -1.57
N ILE A 275 9.76 7.85 -0.96
CA ILE A 275 9.52 6.41 -1.07
C ILE A 275 8.09 5.99 -0.70
N GLY A 276 7.45 6.60 0.30
CA GLY A 276 6.06 6.33 0.67
C GLY A 276 5.07 6.63 -0.47
N GLY A 277 5.20 7.80 -1.10
CA GLY A 277 4.41 8.17 -2.27
C GLY A 277 4.72 7.30 -3.50
N MET A 278 5.99 6.99 -3.73
CA MET A 278 6.46 6.13 -4.83
C MET A 278 5.92 4.69 -4.72
N VAL A 279 5.87 4.14 -3.50
CA VAL A 279 5.17 2.87 -3.23
C VAL A 279 3.66 3.04 -3.47
N GLY A 280 3.09 4.14 -3.00
CA GLY A 280 1.67 4.47 -3.13
C GLY A 280 1.16 4.44 -4.58
N THR A 281 1.83 5.11 -5.51
CA THR A 281 1.45 5.12 -6.95
C THR A 281 2.07 3.99 -7.76
N GLY A 282 3.19 3.39 -7.29
CA GLY A 282 3.89 2.32 -8.01
C GLY A 282 4.78 2.80 -9.17
N CYS A 283 5.21 4.07 -9.12
CA CYS A 283 5.83 4.87 -10.21
C CYS A 283 7.08 4.30 -10.88
N SER A 284 7.46 4.94 -12.00
CA SER A 284 8.63 4.61 -12.84
C SER A 284 9.70 5.71 -12.92
N GLY A 285 9.67 6.59 -13.93
CA GLY A 285 10.81 7.42 -14.36
C GLY A 285 11.70 6.83 -15.48
N THR A 286 12.69 7.60 -15.94
CA THR A 286 13.48 7.30 -17.18
C THR A 286 14.17 5.93 -17.18
N ASN A 287 14.56 5.43 -16.01
CA ASN A 287 15.29 4.16 -15.86
C ASN A 287 14.37 2.93 -15.96
N ALA A 288 13.05 3.09 -15.90
CA ALA A 288 12.10 1.99 -15.75
C ALA A 288 12.21 0.94 -16.86
N TYR A 289 12.30 1.35 -18.13
CA TYR A 289 12.52 0.47 -19.29
C TYR A 289 13.65 -0.55 -19.07
N ARG A 290 14.76 -0.13 -18.44
CA ARG A 290 15.92 -0.99 -18.22
C ARG A 290 15.85 -1.82 -16.96
N TYR A 291 15.24 -1.29 -15.90
CA TYR A 291 15.42 -1.77 -14.53
C TYR A 291 14.15 -2.32 -13.88
N GLY A 292 12.96 -1.89 -14.32
CA GLY A 292 11.67 -2.13 -13.69
C GLY A 292 11.21 -0.97 -12.79
N THR A 293 9.94 -1.00 -12.37
CA THR A 293 9.31 0.09 -11.60
C THR A 293 9.40 -0.14 -10.08
N MET A 294 8.74 0.67 -9.26
CA MET A 294 8.57 0.39 -7.83
C MET A 294 8.00 -1.02 -7.54
N ARG A 295 7.16 -1.57 -8.44
CA ARG A 295 6.63 -2.95 -8.35
C ARG A 295 7.71 -4.04 -8.45
N ASP A 296 8.88 -3.70 -8.97
CA ASP A 296 10.05 -4.59 -9.01
C ASP A 296 11.07 -4.26 -7.93
N TYR A 297 11.15 -3.00 -7.48
CA TYR A 297 12.20 -2.53 -6.56
C TYR A 297 11.90 -2.71 -5.07
N VAL A 298 10.63 -2.87 -4.67
CA VAL A 298 10.27 -3.20 -3.29
C VAL A 298 10.40 -4.71 -3.04
N LEU A 299 11.05 -5.09 -1.93
CA LEU A 299 11.17 -6.47 -1.46
C LEU A 299 10.15 -6.84 -0.39
N SER A 300 9.83 -5.89 0.49
CA SER A 300 8.88 -5.99 1.60
C SER A 300 8.45 -4.59 2.04
N LEU A 301 7.26 -4.49 2.62
CA LEU A 301 6.75 -3.28 3.29
C LEU A 301 6.39 -3.61 4.75
N THR A 302 6.43 -2.61 5.62
CA THR A 302 5.65 -2.56 6.86
C THR A 302 4.52 -1.54 6.65
N VAL A 303 3.29 -1.95 6.90
CA VAL A 303 2.06 -1.20 6.59
C VAL A 303 1.16 -1.14 7.82
N VAL A 304 0.57 0.02 8.08
CA VAL A 304 -0.48 0.22 9.08
C VAL A 304 -1.83 0.23 8.38
N LEU A 305 -2.73 -0.69 8.75
CA LEU A 305 -4.06 -0.81 8.17
C LEU A 305 -5.06 0.19 8.75
N ALA A 306 -6.26 0.25 8.19
CA ALA A 306 -7.33 1.19 8.55
C ALA A 306 -7.85 1.06 10.00
N ASP A 307 -7.52 -0.02 10.71
CA ASP A 307 -7.79 -0.26 12.14
C ASP A 307 -6.58 0.02 13.05
N GLY A 308 -5.42 0.33 12.46
CA GLY A 308 -4.12 0.44 13.11
C GLY A 308 -3.43 -0.90 13.39
N THR A 309 -3.83 -2.00 12.75
CA THR A 309 -3.05 -3.25 12.73
C THR A 309 -1.78 -3.05 11.90
N ILE A 310 -0.62 -3.40 12.46
CA ILE A 310 0.68 -3.35 11.79
C ILE A 310 0.94 -4.69 11.09
N VAL A 311 1.17 -4.66 9.77
CA VAL A 311 1.45 -5.84 8.94
C VAL A 311 2.80 -5.70 8.25
N LYS A 312 3.65 -6.73 8.30
CA LYS A 312 4.84 -6.84 7.45
C LYS A 312 4.57 -7.82 6.31
N THR A 313 4.71 -7.36 5.06
CA THR A 313 4.23 -8.11 3.88
C THR A 313 5.10 -9.31 3.52
N LYS A 314 6.41 -9.26 3.82
CA LYS A 314 7.37 -10.32 3.51
C LYS A 314 8.54 -10.34 4.50
N GLN A 315 9.43 -11.30 4.31
CA GLN A 315 10.79 -11.27 4.87
C GLN A 315 11.78 -10.79 3.80
N ARG A 316 12.95 -10.31 4.23
CA ARG A 316 14.02 -9.72 3.38
C ARG A 316 14.47 -10.56 2.16
N PRO A 317 14.49 -11.91 2.17
CA PRO A 317 14.96 -12.70 1.03
C PRO A 317 14.26 -12.36 -0.30
N ARG A 318 15.08 -12.05 -1.31
CA ARG A 318 14.65 -11.66 -2.66
C ARG A 318 13.65 -12.66 -3.26
N LYS A 319 13.91 -13.96 -3.11
CA LYS A 319 13.00 -15.05 -3.51
C LYS A 319 12.21 -15.57 -2.31
N SER A 320 10.88 -15.66 -2.46
CA SER A 320 9.96 -16.36 -1.57
C SER A 320 8.78 -16.90 -2.38
N SER A 321 8.14 -17.95 -1.86
CA SER A 321 6.84 -18.46 -2.34
C SER A 321 5.94 -18.87 -1.17
N ALA A 322 6.17 -18.25 0.00
CA ALA A 322 5.42 -18.50 1.22
C ALA A 322 4.26 -17.49 1.35
N GLY A 323 3.04 -17.95 1.05
CA GLY A 323 1.84 -17.13 1.06
C GLY A 323 1.62 -16.30 -0.21
N TYR A 324 0.70 -15.35 -0.16
CA TYR A 324 0.39 -14.42 -1.24
C TYR A 324 1.39 -13.27 -1.29
N ASP A 325 1.58 -12.66 -2.46
CA ASP A 325 2.45 -11.47 -2.62
C ASP A 325 1.73 -10.19 -2.18
N LEU A 326 1.51 -10.07 -0.87
CA LEU A 326 0.91 -8.88 -0.25
C LEU A 326 1.73 -7.61 -0.54
N THR A 327 3.04 -7.72 -0.77
CA THR A 327 3.89 -6.59 -1.15
C THR A 327 3.38 -5.96 -2.45
N ARG A 328 3.06 -6.78 -3.47
CA ARG A 328 2.50 -6.28 -4.74
C ARG A 328 1.04 -5.82 -4.65
N THR A 329 0.30 -6.20 -3.60
CA THR A 329 -1.06 -5.68 -3.34
C THR A 329 -1.04 -4.22 -2.85
N PHE A 330 -0.03 -3.80 -2.08
CA PHE A 330 0.08 -2.42 -1.58
C PHE A 330 0.82 -1.46 -2.54
N ILE A 331 1.58 -1.94 -3.52
CA ILE A 331 2.30 -1.08 -4.47
C ILE A 331 1.36 -0.64 -5.60
N GLY A 332 1.07 0.65 -5.68
CA GLY A 332 0.00 1.18 -6.53
C GLY A 332 -1.38 1.10 -5.89
N SER A 333 -1.48 0.95 -4.56
CA SER A 333 -2.76 0.99 -3.84
C SER A 333 -3.16 2.40 -3.37
N GLU A 334 -2.37 3.43 -3.69
CA GLU A 334 -2.68 4.86 -3.49
C GLU A 334 -3.04 5.22 -2.03
N GLY A 335 -2.51 4.47 -1.06
CA GLY A 335 -2.85 4.59 0.37
C GLY A 335 -4.22 4.04 0.78
N THR A 336 -5.07 3.63 -0.17
CA THR A 336 -6.46 3.20 0.07
C THR A 336 -6.58 1.93 0.91
N LEU A 337 -5.61 1.01 0.81
CA LEU A 337 -5.56 -0.25 1.56
C LEU A 337 -4.78 -0.13 2.89
N GLY A 338 -3.98 0.92 3.08
CA GLY A 338 -3.11 1.08 4.24
C GLY A 338 -1.94 2.04 4.03
N LEU A 339 -1.29 2.40 5.13
CA LEU A 339 -0.23 3.40 5.20
C LEU A 339 1.15 2.74 5.34
N VAL A 340 2.03 2.98 4.39
CA VAL A 340 3.40 2.42 4.36
C VAL A 340 4.30 3.18 5.33
N THR A 341 4.92 2.48 6.28
CA THR A 341 5.78 3.08 7.33
C THR A 341 7.24 2.61 7.29
N GLU A 342 7.52 1.54 6.55
CA GLU A 342 8.87 1.04 6.24
C GLU A 342 8.84 0.38 4.86
N ALA A 343 9.87 0.60 4.04
CA ALA A 343 10.10 -0.14 2.81
C ALA A 343 11.49 -0.79 2.82
N THR A 344 11.54 -2.08 2.51
CA THR A 344 12.79 -2.77 2.15
C THR A 344 12.92 -2.74 0.63
N LEU A 345 13.97 -2.12 0.11
CA LEU A 345 14.19 -1.85 -1.31
C LEU A 345 15.42 -2.61 -1.84
N LYS A 346 15.37 -3.13 -3.06
CA LYS A 346 16.58 -3.57 -3.78
C LYS A 346 17.43 -2.34 -4.11
N VAL A 347 18.74 -2.47 -4.01
CA VAL A 347 19.69 -1.59 -4.70
C VAL A 347 20.55 -2.42 -5.65
N ILE A 348 21.29 -1.76 -6.55
CA ILE A 348 22.21 -2.41 -7.49
C ILE A 348 23.51 -1.59 -7.63
N PRO A 349 24.63 -2.20 -8.07
CA PRO A 349 25.86 -1.46 -8.32
C PRO A 349 25.71 -0.41 -9.43
N LEU A 350 26.38 0.74 -9.28
CA LEU A 350 26.45 1.77 -10.32
C LEU A 350 27.08 1.22 -11.62
N PRO A 351 26.58 1.62 -12.82
CA PRO A 351 27.17 1.21 -14.09
C PRO A 351 28.58 1.78 -14.26
N GLN A 352 29.51 0.97 -14.78
CA GLN A 352 30.92 1.38 -14.97
C GLN A 352 31.06 2.55 -15.96
N ASN A 353 30.20 2.59 -16.97
CA ASN A 353 30.15 3.66 -17.96
C ASN A 353 28.71 3.96 -18.36
N THR A 354 28.44 5.23 -18.64
CA THR A 354 27.21 5.70 -19.28
C THR A 354 27.53 6.60 -20.47
N SER A 355 26.60 6.72 -21.41
CA SER A 355 26.67 7.65 -22.55
C SER A 355 25.24 8.00 -22.99
N VAL A 356 25.10 9.03 -23.81
CA VAL A 356 23.82 9.50 -24.37
C VAL A 356 23.97 9.65 -25.88
N ALA A 357 22.94 9.29 -26.64
CA ALA A 357 22.82 9.61 -28.06
C ALA A 357 21.48 10.28 -28.38
N VAL A 358 21.48 11.16 -29.38
CA VAL A 358 20.32 11.96 -29.79
C VAL A 358 20.14 11.86 -31.30
N CYS A 359 18.90 11.70 -31.75
CA CYS A 359 18.57 11.27 -33.10
C CYS A 359 17.27 11.89 -33.59
N THR A 360 17.30 12.71 -34.65
CA THR A 360 16.11 13.40 -35.18
C THR A 360 15.46 12.65 -36.34
N PHE A 361 14.14 12.79 -36.48
CA PHE A 361 13.29 12.05 -37.43
C PHE A 361 12.41 13.00 -38.26
N PRO A 362 11.90 12.53 -39.43
CA PRO A 362 11.01 13.33 -40.27
C PRO A 362 9.60 13.53 -39.68
N SER A 363 9.08 12.58 -38.91
CA SER A 363 7.87 12.73 -38.11
C SER A 363 7.96 11.89 -36.82
N VAL A 364 6.97 12.09 -35.93
CA VAL A 364 6.89 11.38 -34.65
C VAL A 364 6.63 9.87 -34.83
N ARG A 365 6.04 9.47 -35.97
CA ARG A 365 5.81 8.06 -36.30
C ARG A 365 7.12 7.33 -36.62
N GLU A 366 8.02 7.92 -37.40
CA GLU A 366 9.35 7.34 -37.68
C GLU A 366 10.21 7.24 -36.42
N ALA A 367 10.12 8.24 -35.52
CA ALA A 367 10.74 8.16 -34.20
C ALA A 367 10.19 6.97 -33.39
N ALA A 368 8.88 6.87 -33.19
CA ALA A 368 8.29 5.74 -32.45
C ALA A 368 8.55 4.38 -33.14
N ASN A 369 8.59 4.32 -34.47
CA ASN A 369 9.00 3.13 -35.22
C ASN A 369 10.46 2.73 -34.94
N CYS A 370 11.38 3.69 -34.77
CA CYS A 370 12.75 3.41 -34.32
C CYS A 370 12.75 2.74 -32.94
N VAL A 371 11.95 3.24 -31.98
CA VAL A 371 11.83 2.63 -30.64
C VAL A 371 11.35 1.19 -30.75
N PHE A 372 10.27 0.92 -31.49
CA PHE A 372 9.77 -0.43 -31.75
C PHE A 372 10.86 -1.36 -32.33
N ARG A 373 11.71 -0.86 -33.26
CA ARG A 373 12.83 -1.64 -33.81
C ARG A 373 13.97 -1.88 -32.82
N VAL A 374 14.31 -0.91 -31.97
CA VAL A 374 15.36 -1.02 -30.95
C VAL A 374 14.95 -1.99 -29.84
N VAL A 375 13.72 -1.86 -29.33
CA VAL A 375 13.14 -2.74 -28.31
C VAL A 375 12.93 -4.16 -28.88
N GLY A 376 12.35 -4.27 -30.08
CA GLY A 376 12.13 -5.55 -30.76
C GLY A 376 13.42 -6.28 -31.18
N ALA A 377 14.55 -5.57 -31.30
CA ALA A 377 15.88 -6.17 -31.48
C ALA A 377 16.56 -6.59 -30.17
N GLY A 378 15.96 -6.30 -29.01
CA GLY A 378 16.46 -6.67 -27.69
C GLY A 378 17.72 -5.92 -27.25
N VAL A 379 18.00 -4.74 -27.81
CA VAL A 379 19.23 -3.99 -27.48
C VAL A 379 19.13 -3.45 -26.03
N PRO A 380 20.11 -3.71 -25.14
CA PRO A 380 20.00 -3.27 -23.74
C PRO A 380 20.30 -1.77 -23.57
N ILE A 381 19.28 -0.94 -23.74
CA ILE A 381 19.33 0.52 -23.51
C ILE A 381 18.92 0.84 -22.07
N ALA A 382 19.46 1.91 -21.46
CA ALA A 382 19.13 2.33 -20.09
C ALA A 382 17.85 3.17 -20.00
N ALA A 383 17.59 4.02 -20.99
CA ALA A 383 16.36 4.78 -21.18
C ALA A 383 16.18 5.10 -22.68
N ILE A 384 14.94 5.14 -23.16
CA ILE A 384 14.60 5.62 -24.51
C ILE A 384 13.47 6.63 -24.36
N GLU A 385 13.74 7.88 -24.72
CA GLU A 385 12.82 9.00 -24.54
C GLU A 385 12.49 9.62 -25.90
N ILE A 386 11.23 10.07 -26.07
CA ILE A 386 10.83 10.91 -27.22
C ILE A 386 10.53 12.33 -26.76
N LEU A 387 10.88 13.31 -27.59
CA LEU A 387 10.34 14.66 -27.59
C LEU A 387 9.84 14.97 -29.00
N ASP A 388 8.65 15.55 -29.16
CA ASP A 388 8.16 15.96 -30.48
C ASP A 388 8.69 17.33 -30.94
N ASP A 389 8.42 17.70 -32.19
CA ASP A 389 8.80 19.01 -32.76
C ASP A 389 8.30 20.19 -31.93
N VAL A 390 7.09 20.12 -31.35
CA VAL A 390 6.55 21.17 -30.48
C VAL A 390 7.35 21.23 -29.17
N GLN A 391 7.66 20.07 -28.56
CA GLN A 391 8.49 19.99 -27.37
C GLN A 391 9.90 20.59 -27.59
N MET A 392 10.53 20.32 -28.74
CA MET A 392 11.82 20.89 -29.10
C MET A 392 11.73 22.41 -29.36
N SER A 393 10.64 22.89 -29.96
CA SER A 393 10.37 24.32 -30.15
C SER A 393 10.17 25.06 -28.82
N CYS A 394 9.51 24.43 -27.86
CA CYS A 394 9.36 24.98 -26.50
C CYS A 394 10.73 25.21 -25.85
N ILE A 395 11.61 24.20 -25.88
CA ILE A 395 12.98 24.26 -25.33
C ILE A 395 13.79 25.38 -25.99
N ASN A 396 13.78 25.46 -27.32
CA ASN A 396 14.42 26.54 -28.07
C ASN A 396 13.90 27.93 -27.66
N SER A 397 12.58 28.08 -27.46
CA SER A 397 11.96 29.36 -27.14
C SER A 397 12.27 29.90 -25.74
N VAL A 398 12.66 29.01 -24.81
CA VAL A 398 13.07 29.35 -23.44
C VAL A 398 14.58 29.56 -23.34
N GLY A 399 15.36 28.83 -24.15
CA GLY A 399 16.82 28.93 -24.14
C GLY A 399 17.49 28.31 -22.90
N SER A 400 16.84 27.35 -22.23
CA SER A 400 17.40 26.69 -21.03
C SER A 400 18.47 25.63 -21.33
N THR A 401 18.72 25.31 -22.61
CA THR A 401 19.83 24.46 -23.04
C THR A 401 20.97 25.26 -23.68
N SER A 402 22.22 24.81 -23.50
CA SER A 402 23.46 25.43 -24.02
C SER A 402 23.53 25.59 -25.54
N ARG A 403 22.66 24.89 -26.27
CA ARG A 403 22.57 24.86 -27.74
C ARG A 403 21.13 24.96 -28.21
N THR A 404 20.95 25.48 -29.42
CA THR A 404 19.68 25.43 -30.17
C THR A 404 19.53 24.06 -30.83
N TRP A 405 18.33 23.51 -30.79
CA TRP A 405 17.98 22.20 -31.34
C TRP A 405 17.25 22.33 -32.68
N ALA A 406 17.22 21.23 -33.45
CA ALA A 406 16.30 21.12 -34.58
C ALA A 406 14.88 20.86 -34.06
N GLU A 407 13.92 21.65 -34.50
CA GLU A 407 12.49 21.54 -34.11
C GLU A 407 11.84 20.41 -34.91
N GLN A 408 12.21 19.18 -34.54
CA GLN A 408 11.86 17.93 -35.20
C GLN A 408 11.68 16.83 -34.14
N PRO A 409 10.83 15.82 -34.36
CA PRO A 409 10.71 14.70 -33.44
C PRO A 409 12.05 14.01 -33.21
N THR A 410 12.42 13.87 -31.95
CA THR A 410 13.78 13.53 -31.51
C THR A 410 13.73 12.43 -30.47
N LEU A 411 14.55 11.38 -30.66
CA LEU A 411 14.80 10.36 -29.65
C LEU A 411 16.08 10.66 -28.89
N PHE A 412 16.04 10.43 -27.58
CA PHE A 412 17.18 10.48 -26.67
C PHE A 412 17.38 9.08 -26.08
N PHE A 413 18.56 8.50 -26.30
CA PHE A 413 18.94 7.18 -25.82
C PHE A 413 20.00 7.32 -24.72
N LYS A 414 19.76 6.72 -23.55
CA LYS A 414 20.72 6.62 -22.44
C LYS A 414 21.32 5.22 -22.44
N PHE A 415 22.64 5.08 -22.43
CA PHE A 415 23.34 3.79 -22.42
C PHE A 415 24.02 3.58 -21.06
N ALA A 416 24.04 2.35 -20.57
CA ALA A 416 24.70 1.99 -19.31
C ALA A 416 25.29 0.57 -19.39
N GLY A 417 26.53 0.39 -18.92
CA GLY A 417 27.20 -0.91 -18.93
C GLY A 417 28.71 -0.82 -18.76
N THR A 418 29.44 -1.76 -19.37
CA THR A 418 30.88 -1.63 -19.58
C THR A 418 31.15 -0.71 -20.79
N PRO A 419 32.35 -0.11 -20.91
CA PRO A 419 32.69 0.73 -22.08
C PRO A 419 32.48 0.02 -23.43
N SER A 420 32.85 -1.26 -23.53
CA SER A 420 32.67 -2.06 -24.75
C SER A 420 31.19 -2.26 -25.09
N ALA A 421 30.35 -2.63 -24.11
CA ALA A 421 28.93 -2.84 -24.33
C ALA A 421 28.22 -1.53 -24.72
N VAL A 422 28.57 -0.40 -24.10
CA VAL A 422 28.03 0.92 -24.48
C VAL A 422 28.35 1.25 -25.94
N ASN A 423 29.59 1.02 -26.40
CA ASN A 423 29.98 1.27 -27.80
C ASN A 423 29.27 0.33 -28.79
N GLU A 424 29.08 -0.94 -28.43
CA GLU A 424 28.32 -1.93 -29.21
C GLU A 424 26.85 -1.53 -29.33
N HIS A 425 26.19 -1.20 -28.21
CA HIS A 425 24.79 -0.80 -28.19
C HIS A 425 24.55 0.50 -28.97
N ILE A 426 25.45 1.49 -28.88
CA ILE A 426 25.39 2.72 -29.69
C ILE A 426 25.44 2.39 -31.19
N SER A 427 26.34 1.48 -31.59
CA SER A 427 26.51 1.06 -32.99
C SER A 427 25.28 0.31 -33.53
N LEU A 428 24.64 -0.53 -32.70
CA LEU A 428 23.38 -1.20 -33.02
C LEU A 428 22.22 -0.20 -33.17
N VAL A 429 22.04 0.71 -32.20
CA VAL A 429 20.98 1.73 -32.26
C VAL A 429 21.16 2.67 -33.45
N GLN A 430 22.38 3.14 -33.73
CA GLN A 430 22.67 3.96 -34.92
C GLN A 430 22.30 3.23 -36.22
N SER A 431 22.57 1.93 -36.29
CA SER A 431 22.25 1.10 -37.45
C SER A 431 20.74 0.91 -37.63
N LEU A 432 19.98 0.78 -36.54
CA LEU A 432 18.52 0.64 -36.56
C LEU A 432 17.83 1.98 -36.86
N ALA A 433 18.24 3.07 -36.20
CA ALA A 433 17.72 4.41 -36.42
C ALA A 433 17.82 4.84 -37.89
N LYS A 434 18.95 4.53 -38.54
CA LYS A 434 19.17 4.76 -39.97
C LYS A 434 18.21 3.96 -40.86
N GLN A 435 17.84 2.73 -40.49
CA GLN A 435 16.85 1.93 -41.21
C GLN A 435 15.43 2.49 -41.08
N THR A 436 15.15 3.19 -39.97
CA THR A 436 13.87 3.89 -39.72
C THR A 436 13.88 5.37 -40.12
N GLY A 437 14.85 5.82 -40.92
CA GLY A 437 14.83 7.16 -41.53
C GLY A 437 15.35 8.30 -40.65
N SER A 438 16.20 8.03 -39.65
CA SER A 438 16.88 9.07 -38.87
C SER A 438 17.65 10.06 -39.76
N ARG A 439 17.51 11.36 -39.50
CA ARG A 439 18.23 12.44 -40.19
C ARG A 439 19.61 12.71 -39.57
N THR A 440 19.72 12.58 -38.25
CA THR A 440 20.96 12.75 -37.49
C THR A 440 21.18 11.59 -36.53
N PHE A 441 22.42 11.40 -36.09
CA PHE A 441 22.74 10.57 -34.93
C PHE A 441 24.01 11.12 -34.25
N GLU A 442 23.82 11.85 -33.16
CA GLU A 442 24.89 12.41 -32.33
C GLU A 442 25.05 11.57 -31.06
N PHE A 443 26.27 11.34 -30.57
CA PHE A 443 26.50 10.59 -29.33
C PHE A 443 27.66 11.17 -28.53
N ALA A 444 27.52 11.12 -27.21
CA ALA A 444 28.48 11.66 -26.26
C ALA A 444 29.69 10.74 -26.06
N ARG A 445 30.87 11.36 -26.15
CA ARG A 445 32.20 10.81 -25.88
C ARG A 445 32.72 11.21 -24.50
N THR A 446 32.16 12.27 -23.91
CA THR A 446 32.48 12.73 -22.54
C THR A 446 31.22 12.81 -21.66
N LYS A 447 31.40 13.01 -20.35
CA LYS A 447 30.26 13.17 -19.40
C LYS A 447 29.55 14.51 -19.57
N GLU A 448 30.30 15.52 -20.01
CA GLU A 448 29.86 16.88 -20.26
C GLU A 448 28.99 16.91 -21.52
N GLU A 449 29.44 16.28 -22.61
CA GLU A 449 28.64 16.04 -23.82
C GLU A 449 27.38 15.24 -23.49
N ALA A 450 27.46 14.21 -22.63
CA ALA A 450 26.29 13.41 -22.25
C ALA A 450 25.27 14.23 -21.42
N SER A 451 25.76 15.16 -20.60
CA SER A 451 24.93 16.05 -19.79
C SER A 451 24.27 17.14 -20.64
N GLU A 452 25.00 17.70 -21.61
CA GLU A 452 24.43 18.61 -22.61
C GLU A 452 23.35 17.89 -23.44
N LEU A 453 23.66 16.71 -23.99
CA LEU A 453 22.71 15.97 -24.83
C LEU A 453 21.44 15.58 -24.07
N TRP A 454 21.52 15.27 -22.77
CA TRP A 454 20.34 14.95 -21.96
C TRP A 454 19.61 16.19 -21.39
N SER A 455 20.18 17.39 -21.50
CA SER A 455 19.58 18.62 -20.92
C SER A 455 18.18 18.89 -21.46
N ALA A 456 17.98 18.81 -22.78
CA ALA A 456 16.68 18.99 -23.43
C ALA A 456 15.58 18.08 -22.85
N ARG A 457 15.90 16.84 -22.48
CA ARG A 457 14.93 15.92 -21.87
C ARG A 457 14.57 16.30 -20.43
N LYS A 458 15.49 16.88 -19.66
CA LYS A 458 15.21 17.43 -18.32
C LYS A 458 14.34 18.67 -18.38
N GLU A 459 14.57 19.52 -19.38
CA GLU A 459 13.87 20.79 -19.59
C GLU A 459 12.46 20.63 -20.19
N ALA A 460 12.02 19.42 -20.51
CA ALA A 460 10.78 19.17 -21.27
C ALA A 460 9.53 19.80 -20.61
N LEU A 461 9.26 19.51 -19.33
CA LEU A 461 8.09 20.06 -18.63
C LEU A 461 8.18 21.58 -18.46
N TRP A 462 9.30 22.07 -17.92
CA TRP A 462 9.53 23.48 -17.63
C TRP A 462 9.44 24.37 -18.88
N SER A 463 9.98 23.88 -20.00
CA SER A 463 9.94 24.61 -21.27
C SER A 463 8.54 24.73 -21.87
N VAL A 464 7.65 23.76 -21.63
CA VAL A 464 6.22 23.87 -22.00
C VAL A 464 5.51 24.83 -21.06
N MET A 465 5.74 24.75 -19.75
CA MET A 465 5.11 25.66 -18.78
C MET A 465 5.42 27.14 -19.07
N ALA A 466 6.62 27.44 -19.54
CA ALA A 466 7.01 28.79 -19.96
C ALA A 466 6.28 29.31 -21.22
N ARG A 467 5.45 28.47 -21.88
CA ARG A 467 4.57 28.85 -23.00
C ARG A 467 3.17 29.29 -22.56
N LYS A 468 2.84 29.25 -21.26
CA LYS A 468 1.58 29.77 -20.72
C LYS A 468 1.35 31.22 -21.17
N ARG A 469 0.15 31.54 -21.65
CA ARG A 469 -0.21 32.89 -22.14
C ARG A 469 -0.57 33.84 -20.99
N SER A 470 -1.04 33.26 -19.88
CA SER A 470 -1.38 33.93 -18.62
C SER A 470 -0.84 33.12 -17.45
N PRO A 471 -0.51 33.74 -16.29
CA PRO A 471 -0.31 33.01 -15.04
C PRO A 471 -1.52 32.16 -14.62
N SER A 472 -2.71 32.46 -15.14
CA SER A 472 -3.95 31.69 -14.95
C SER A 472 -4.17 30.57 -15.97
N ASP A 473 -3.25 30.34 -16.92
CA ASP A 473 -3.32 29.14 -17.78
C ASP A 473 -2.93 27.91 -16.93
N HIS A 474 -3.61 26.80 -17.15
CA HIS A 474 -3.40 25.51 -16.48
C HIS A 474 -2.44 24.61 -17.29
N VAL A 475 -2.10 23.44 -16.73
CA VAL A 475 -1.30 22.40 -17.40
C VAL A 475 -1.94 21.04 -17.16
N TRP A 476 -2.35 20.34 -18.21
CA TRP A 476 -2.73 18.93 -18.12
C TRP A 476 -1.53 18.08 -18.56
N THR A 477 -0.86 17.44 -17.59
CA THR A 477 0.16 16.42 -17.87
C THR A 477 -0.53 15.07 -17.94
N THR A 478 -0.77 14.57 -19.15
CA THR A 478 -1.40 13.26 -19.36
C THR A 478 -0.40 12.12 -19.23
N ASP A 479 -0.89 10.89 -19.13
CA ASP A 479 -0.07 9.68 -18.99
C ASP A 479 -0.88 8.47 -19.43
N VAL A 480 -0.38 7.71 -20.41
CA VAL A 480 -0.91 6.41 -20.86
C VAL A 480 0.26 5.50 -21.27
N ALA A 481 0.02 4.20 -21.36
CA ALA A 481 0.96 3.27 -21.99
C ALA A 481 0.23 2.29 -22.92
N VAL A 482 0.90 1.80 -23.96
CA VAL A 482 0.38 0.80 -24.91
C VAL A 482 1.44 -0.26 -25.25
N PRO A 483 1.07 -1.45 -25.74
CA PRO A 483 2.02 -2.39 -26.32
C PRO A 483 2.93 -1.72 -27.37
N ILE A 484 4.23 -1.98 -27.30
CA ILE A 484 5.26 -1.22 -28.04
C ILE A 484 5.10 -1.22 -29.58
N SER A 485 4.39 -2.22 -30.13
CA SER A 485 4.00 -2.29 -31.55
C SER A 485 2.93 -1.28 -31.97
N LEU A 486 2.16 -0.76 -31.02
CA LEU A 486 1.02 0.14 -31.22
C LEU A 486 1.38 1.61 -30.91
N LEU A 487 2.47 1.83 -30.16
CA LEU A 487 3.04 3.15 -29.83
C LEU A 487 3.09 4.14 -31.02
N PRO A 488 3.57 3.75 -32.24
CA PRO A 488 3.70 4.72 -33.34
C PRO A 488 2.35 5.25 -33.85
N SER A 489 1.28 4.47 -33.72
CA SER A 489 -0.05 4.86 -34.19
C SER A 489 -0.82 5.69 -33.14
N ILE A 490 -0.65 5.41 -31.85
CA ILE A 490 -1.30 6.23 -30.81
C ILE A 490 -0.66 7.62 -30.70
N ILE A 491 0.68 7.73 -30.75
CA ILE A 491 1.36 9.04 -30.68
C ILE A 491 1.01 9.92 -31.89
N GLU A 492 0.99 9.36 -33.10
CA GLU A 492 0.53 10.08 -34.30
C GLU A 492 -0.92 10.57 -34.15
N SER A 493 -1.81 9.71 -33.63
CA SER A 493 -3.23 10.04 -33.43
C SER A 493 -3.41 11.14 -32.38
N THR A 494 -2.72 11.04 -31.24
CA THR A 494 -2.78 12.04 -30.16
C THR A 494 -2.18 13.38 -30.60
N LYS A 495 -1.05 13.40 -31.32
CA LYS A 495 -0.50 14.64 -31.89
C LYS A 495 -1.50 15.28 -32.86
N SER A 496 -2.21 14.47 -33.65
CA SER A 496 -3.25 14.94 -34.57
C SER A 496 -4.47 15.51 -33.83
N ASP A 497 -4.88 14.90 -32.72
CA ASP A 497 -5.95 15.41 -31.85
C ASP A 497 -5.60 16.77 -31.21
N ILE A 498 -4.36 16.91 -30.72
CA ILE A 498 -3.85 18.18 -30.16
C ILE A 498 -3.84 19.26 -31.24
N ALA A 499 -3.25 18.98 -32.41
CA ALA A 499 -3.20 19.94 -33.51
C ALA A 499 -4.60 20.36 -34.00
N ALA A 500 -5.56 19.44 -34.03
CA ALA A 500 -6.95 19.73 -34.40
C ALA A 500 -7.73 20.52 -33.34
N SER A 501 -7.30 20.48 -32.07
CA SER A 501 -7.93 21.23 -30.98
C SER A 501 -7.59 22.72 -30.95
N GLY A 502 -6.47 23.12 -31.57
CA GLY A 502 -5.93 24.48 -31.51
C GLY A 502 -5.20 24.82 -30.20
N LEU A 503 -5.15 23.90 -29.23
CA LEU A 503 -4.42 24.07 -27.97
C LEU A 503 -2.90 23.97 -28.18
N MET A 504 -2.14 24.63 -27.32
CA MET A 504 -0.70 24.41 -27.21
C MET A 504 -0.46 23.12 -26.42
N GLY A 505 -0.10 22.04 -27.11
CA GLY A 505 0.32 20.79 -26.48
C GLY A 505 1.56 20.20 -27.15
N SER A 506 2.46 19.65 -26.33
CA SER A 506 3.64 18.90 -26.78
C SER A 506 3.52 17.41 -26.44
N ILE A 507 4.43 16.59 -26.97
CA ILE A 507 4.56 15.18 -26.57
C ILE A 507 5.99 14.91 -26.06
N VAL A 508 6.05 14.24 -24.91
CA VAL A 508 7.26 13.68 -24.29
C VAL A 508 6.94 12.29 -23.75
N GLY A 509 7.88 11.35 -23.69
CA GLY A 509 7.55 10.03 -23.14
C GLY A 509 8.71 9.06 -22.94
N HIS A 510 8.56 8.21 -21.92
CA HIS A 510 9.41 7.07 -21.57
C HIS A 510 9.22 5.88 -22.53
N VAL A 511 9.26 6.16 -23.83
CA VAL A 511 8.76 5.30 -24.92
C VAL A 511 9.34 3.88 -25.02
N GLY A 512 10.43 3.57 -24.32
CA GLY A 512 11.02 2.23 -24.32
C GLY A 512 10.06 1.11 -23.89
N ASP A 513 9.21 1.36 -22.89
CA ASP A 513 8.17 0.43 -22.42
C ASP A 513 6.77 0.72 -22.97
N GLY A 514 6.64 1.76 -23.81
CA GLY A 514 5.39 2.17 -24.45
C GLY A 514 4.63 3.28 -23.74
N ASN A 515 5.18 3.86 -22.65
CA ASN A 515 4.60 5.01 -21.97
C ASN A 515 4.87 6.35 -22.70
N PHE A 516 3.87 7.24 -22.71
CA PHE A 516 4.06 8.63 -23.13
C PHE A 516 3.01 9.59 -22.55
N HIS A 517 3.38 10.88 -22.59
CA HIS A 517 2.62 12.02 -22.10
C HIS A 517 2.39 13.02 -23.23
N ALA A 518 1.19 13.60 -23.27
CA ALA A 518 0.97 14.93 -23.81
C ALA A 518 0.92 15.96 -22.67
N ILE A 519 1.64 17.07 -22.82
CA ILE A 519 1.59 18.21 -21.88
C ILE A 519 0.78 19.31 -22.56
N ILE A 520 -0.44 19.56 -22.10
CA ILE A 520 -1.42 20.45 -22.75
C ILE A 520 -1.63 21.70 -21.90
N LEU A 521 -1.50 22.88 -22.51
CA LEU A 521 -1.84 24.17 -21.90
C LEU A 521 -3.25 24.59 -22.31
N TYR A 522 -4.03 25.06 -21.33
CA TYR A 522 -5.41 25.53 -21.53
C TYR A 522 -5.75 26.63 -20.51
N ASN A 523 -6.77 27.44 -20.80
CA ASN A 523 -7.41 28.33 -19.81
C ASN A 523 -8.83 27.82 -19.45
N ASP A 524 -9.51 28.45 -18.49
CA ASP A 524 -10.83 28.02 -18.02
C ASP A 524 -11.88 27.83 -19.13
N ALA A 525 -11.83 28.63 -20.21
CA ALA A 525 -12.76 28.53 -21.35
C ALA A 525 -12.34 27.48 -22.40
N GLU A 526 -11.16 26.89 -22.25
CA GLU A 526 -10.60 25.82 -23.08
C GLU A 526 -10.63 24.45 -22.37
N HIS A 527 -11.04 24.40 -21.10
CA HIS A 527 -11.08 23.18 -20.27
C HIS A 527 -11.71 21.99 -20.99
N ASP A 528 -12.95 22.13 -21.46
CA ASP A 528 -13.71 21.05 -22.09
C ASP A 528 -13.07 20.57 -23.43
N VAL A 529 -12.30 21.45 -24.08
CA VAL A 529 -11.53 21.11 -25.28
C VAL A 529 -10.31 20.28 -24.91
N ALA A 530 -9.62 20.66 -23.83
CA ALA A 530 -8.47 19.92 -23.29
C ALA A 530 -8.91 18.54 -22.76
N GLU A 531 -9.90 18.49 -21.87
CA GLU A 531 -10.52 17.26 -21.35
C GLU A 531 -10.97 16.35 -22.51
N GLY A 532 -11.61 16.92 -23.53
CA GLY A 532 -12.01 16.20 -24.73
C GLY A 532 -10.84 15.55 -25.48
N VAL A 533 -9.65 16.18 -25.53
CA VAL A 533 -8.42 15.58 -26.09
C VAL A 533 -7.88 14.48 -25.17
N VAL A 534 -7.81 14.72 -23.86
CA VAL A 534 -7.34 13.74 -22.86
C VAL A 534 -8.21 12.48 -22.88
N HIS A 535 -9.53 12.63 -22.89
CA HIS A 535 -10.46 11.50 -22.94
C HIS A 535 -10.28 10.66 -24.23
N ARG A 536 -10.05 11.30 -25.39
CA ARG A 536 -9.76 10.56 -26.64
C ARG A 536 -8.42 9.83 -26.58
N MET A 537 -7.40 10.41 -25.97
CA MET A 537 -6.10 9.77 -25.75
C MET A 537 -6.20 8.55 -24.82
N VAL A 538 -6.82 8.71 -23.65
CA VAL A 538 -6.99 7.63 -22.65
C VAL A 538 -7.88 6.51 -23.18
N LYS A 539 -9.04 6.83 -23.76
CA LYS A 539 -9.94 5.83 -24.35
C LYS A 539 -9.25 5.03 -25.45
N ARG A 540 -8.48 5.70 -26.31
CA ARG A 540 -7.70 5.07 -27.40
C ARG A 540 -6.59 4.17 -26.87
N ALA A 541 -5.93 4.51 -25.76
CA ALA A 541 -4.92 3.64 -25.15
C ALA A 541 -5.53 2.30 -24.70
N ILE A 542 -6.67 2.34 -24.00
CA ILE A 542 -7.40 1.14 -23.57
C ILE A 542 -7.87 0.31 -24.77
N GLU A 543 -8.46 0.94 -25.79
CA GLU A 543 -8.89 0.28 -27.04
C GLU A 543 -7.72 -0.27 -27.89
N MET A 544 -6.47 0.05 -27.51
CA MET A 544 -5.23 -0.44 -28.13
C MET A 544 -4.46 -1.37 -27.19
N GLU A 545 -5.16 -2.15 -26.35
CA GLU A 545 -4.59 -3.12 -25.39
C GLU A 545 -3.62 -2.49 -24.37
N GLY A 546 -3.74 -1.17 -24.15
CA GLY A 546 -2.96 -0.38 -23.20
C GLY A 546 -3.74 -0.01 -21.94
N THR A 547 -3.26 1.04 -21.26
CA THR A 547 -3.75 1.47 -19.95
C THR A 547 -3.97 2.99 -19.88
N ALA A 548 -4.93 3.41 -19.04
CA ALA A 548 -5.23 4.79 -18.71
C ALA A 548 -4.12 5.51 -17.92
N THR A 549 -3.16 4.77 -17.35
CA THR A 549 -2.00 5.34 -16.64
C THR A 549 -0.80 4.40 -16.78
N GLY A 550 0.30 4.89 -17.33
CA GLY A 550 1.57 4.18 -17.29
C GLY A 550 2.21 4.28 -15.92
N GLU A 551 2.17 5.47 -15.29
CA GLU A 551 2.93 5.70 -14.05
C GLU A 551 2.38 6.70 -13.02
N HIS A 552 1.41 7.56 -13.38
CA HIS A 552 0.91 8.57 -12.43
C HIS A 552 0.05 7.97 -11.31
N GLY A 553 -0.71 6.91 -11.60
CA GLY A 553 -1.78 6.38 -10.75
C GLY A 553 -3.17 6.67 -11.30
N VAL A 554 -4.20 6.22 -10.57
CA VAL A 554 -5.61 6.32 -10.93
C VAL A 554 -6.26 7.52 -10.25
N GLY A 555 -6.10 7.61 -8.93
CA GLY A 555 -6.57 8.71 -8.09
C GLY A 555 -8.05 9.03 -8.26
N LEU A 556 -8.34 10.32 -8.32
CA LEU A 556 -9.68 10.86 -8.51
C LEU A 556 -10.01 11.12 -9.99
N VAL A 557 -8.99 11.33 -10.83
CA VAL A 557 -9.13 11.73 -12.24
C VAL A 557 -9.46 10.53 -13.14
N LYS A 558 -8.80 9.38 -12.93
CA LYS A 558 -8.84 8.26 -13.90
C LYS A 558 -9.66 7.05 -13.45
N ARG A 559 -10.18 7.03 -12.22
CA ARG A 559 -10.93 5.89 -11.65
C ARG A 559 -12.05 5.39 -12.55
N ASP A 560 -12.76 6.30 -13.21
CA ASP A 560 -13.95 5.95 -13.99
C ASP A 560 -13.60 5.30 -15.35
N TYR A 561 -12.31 5.26 -15.74
CA TYR A 561 -11.81 4.43 -16.84
C TYR A 561 -11.60 2.95 -16.45
N LEU A 562 -11.52 2.60 -15.16
CA LEU A 562 -11.16 1.22 -14.75
C LEU A 562 -12.18 0.16 -15.20
N GLU A 563 -13.49 0.44 -15.20
CA GLU A 563 -14.50 -0.51 -15.71
C GLU A 563 -14.41 -0.70 -17.24
N HIS A 564 -13.71 0.19 -17.96
CA HIS A 564 -13.38 0.03 -19.39
C HIS A 564 -12.06 -0.72 -19.61
N GLU A 565 -11.07 -0.55 -18.73
CA GLU A 565 -9.74 -1.17 -18.86
C GLU A 565 -9.68 -2.62 -18.35
N VAL A 566 -10.14 -2.88 -17.11
CA VAL A 566 -10.07 -4.21 -16.47
C VAL A 566 -11.42 -4.92 -16.38
N GLY A 567 -12.48 -4.31 -16.94
CA GLY A 567 -13.85 -4.80 -16.87
C GLY A 567 -14.48 -4.62 -15.49
N ARG A 568 -15.82 -4.74 -15.42
CA ARG A 568 -16.56 -4.60 -14.17
C ARG A 568 -16.12 -5.60 -13.12
N GLU A 569 -15.97 -6.87 -13.50
CA GLU A 569 -15.59 -7.96 -12.60
C GLU A 569 -14.20 -7.74 -11.99
N GLY A 570 -13.29 -7.07 -12.71
CA GLY A 570 -11.99 -6.65 -12.18
C GLY A 570 -12.11 -5.57 -11.10
N VAL A 571 -12.94 -4.54 -11.34
CA VAL A 571 -13.17 -3.47 -10.35
C VAL A 571 -14.00 -3.97 -9.16
N ASP A 572 -14.99 -4.85 -9.39
CA ASP A 572 -15.75 -5.51 -8.33
C ASP A 572 -14.87 -6.44 -7.47
N LEU A 573 -13.80 -7.01 -8.01
CA LEU A 573 -12.79 -7.71 -7.21
C LEU A 573 -11.94 -6.74 -6.37
N MET A 574 -11.57 -5.57 -6.91
CA MET A 574 -10.85 -4.51 -6.16
C MET A 574 -11.72 -3.89 -5.04
N ARG A 575 -13.05 -4.01 -5.13
CA ARG A 575 -14.02 -3.53 -4.12
C ARG A 575 -14.21 -4.49 -2.93
N LYS A 576 -13.66 -5.71 -2.96
CA LYS A 576 -13.93 -6.82 -2.02
C LYS A 576 -12.88 -6.97 -0.91
#